data_AF-A0A9E4MPT7-F1
#
_entry.id   AF-A0A9E4MPT7-F1
#
_cell.length_a   1.000
_cell.length_b   1.000
_cell.length_c   1.000
_cell.angle_alpha   90.00
_cell.angle_beta   90.00
_cell.angle_gamma   90.00
#
_symmetry.space_group_name_H-M   'P 1'
#
loop_
_entity.id
_entity.type
_entity.pdbx_description
1 polymer ?
#
loop_
_entity_poly.entity_id
_entity_poly.type
_entity_poly.pdbx_seq_one_letter_code
_entity_poly.pdbx_strand_id
1 'polypeptide(L)'
;MESQFFQQGNNIYECKTSPTQMGGYFSTSYLKSAIKDLEQRWKGGSKPSGYRYVFPVNYLDDQGKAVIEDFKSRHPDVDIRYYDCDHVQKLVDSLEKVNTLPELVEYINGVRDK
;
A
#
# COMPACT_ATOMS: atom_id res chain seq x y z
N MET A 1 -1.97 -12.33 7.12
CA MET A 1 -1.68 -11.05 6.46
C MET A 1 -2.56 -10.02 7.11
N GLU A 2 -1.94 -9.01 7.71
CA GLU A 2 -2.66 -7.93 8.37
C GLU A 2 -2.68 -6.71 7.44
N SER A 3 -3.69 -5.85 7.57
CA SER A 3 -3.76 -4.60 6.84
C SER A 3 -4.07 -3.47 7.79
N GLN A 4 -3.29 -2.39 7.69
CA GLN A 4 -3.44 -1.19 8.49
C GLN A 4 -3.69 0.01 7.57
N PHE A 5 -4.69 0.81 7.89
CA PHE A 5 -5.08 1.96 7.07
C PHE A 5 -4.73 3.27 7.76
N PHE A 6 -4.19 4.20 6.98
CA PHE A 6 -3.89 5.57 7.39
C PHE A 6 -4.45 6.53 6.34
N GLN A 7 -4.77 7.76 6.76
CA GLN A 7 -5.48 8.70 5.90
C GLN A 7 -4.94 10.13 6.07
N GLN A 8 -4.66 10.78 4.94
CA GLN A 8 -4.38 12.20 4.89
C GLN A 8 -5.28 12.86 3.85
N GLY A 9 -6.21 13.70 4.32
CA GLY A 9 -7.25 14.25 3.45
C GLY A 9 -8.04 13.13 2.77
N ASN A 10 -8.08 13.14 1.43
CA ASN A 10 -8.72 12.09 0.63
C ASN A 10 -7.72 11.09 0.01
N ASN A 11 -6.54 10.94 0.61
CA ASN A 11 -5.57 9.89 0.28
C ASN A 11 -5.57 8.80 1.35
N ILE A 12 -5.62 7.55 0.92
CA ILE A 12 -5.53 6.37 1.79
C ILE A 12 -4.17 5.72 1.59
N TYR A 13 -3.53 5.33 2.69
CA TYR A 13 -2.34 4.50 2.72
C TYR A 13 -2.74 3.17 3.37
N GLU A 14 -2.74 2.09 2.59
CA GLU A 14 -2.99 0.74 3.09
C GLU A 14 -1.66 0.00 3.20
N CYS A 15 -1.21 -0.22 4.43
CA CYS A 15 -0.08 -1.10 4.70
C CYS A 15 -0.53 -2.56 4.62
N LYS A 16 0.18 -3.38 3.85
CA LYS A 16 0.01 -4.83 3.80
C LYS A 16 1.31 -5.54 4.15
N THR A 17 1.25 -6.42 5.14
CA THR A 17 2.40 -7.18 5.62
C THR A 17 2.13 -8.66 5.49
N SER A 18 3.08 -9.39 4.91
CA SER A 18 3.10 -10.85 4.97
C SER A 18 3.79 -11.26 6.27
N PRO A 19 3.06 -11.83 7.25
CA PRO A 19 3.58 -12.07 8.60
C PRO A 19 4.64 -13.19 8.67
N THR A 20 4.93 -13.86 7.57
CA THR A 20 5.75 -15.08 7.57
C THR A 20 7.13 -14.91 6.93
N GLN A 21 7.41 -13.84 6.20
CA GLN A 21 8.71 -13.64 5.55
C GLN A 21 9.07 -12.17 5.42
N MET A 22 10.01 -11.72 6.25
CA MET A 22 10.79 -10.52 5.98
C MET A 22 11.56 -10.70 4.67
N GLY A 23 11.50 -9.71 3.77
CA GLY A 23 12.23 -9.73 2.51
C GLY A 23 11.69 -10.71 1.46
N GLY A 24 10.53 -11.32 1.68
CA GLY A 24 9.87 -12.19 0.70
C GLY A 24 8.97 -11.43 -0.28
N TYR A 25 8.54 -12.10 -1.36
CA TYR A 25 7.55 -11.56 -2.29
C TYR A 25 6.15 -11.60 -1.69
N PHE A 26 5.40 -10.53 -1.89
CA PHE A 26 4.00 -10.46 -1.51
C PHE A 26 3.15 -11.34 -2.43
N SER A 27 2.13 -12.00 -1.87
CA SER A 27 1.28 -12.92 -2.64
C SER A 27 0.42 -12.18 -3.68
N THR A 28 0.69 -12.44 -4.95
CA THR A 28 -0.09 -11.90 -6.08
C THR A 28 -1.55 -12.33 -6.05
N SER A 29 -1.86 -13.55 -5.60
CA SER A 29 -3.26 -14.02 -5.48
C SER A 29 -4.01 -13.24 -4.40
N TYR A 30 -3.36 -12.95 -3.28
CA TYR A 30 -3.94 -12.14 -2.22
C TYR A 30 -4.12 -10.68 -2.65
N LEU A 31 -3.15 -10.11 -3.37
CA LEU A 31 -3.25 -8.77 -3.94
C LEU A 31 -4.47 -8.63 -4.86
N LYS A 32 -4.70 -9.61 -5.76
CA LYS A 32 -5.89 -9.64 -6.62
C LYS A 32 -7.19 -9.66 -5.81
N SER A 33 -7.26 -10.47 -4.75
CA SER A 33 -8.44 -10.51 -3.88
C SER A 33 -8.66 -9.18 -3.17
N ALA A 34 -7.60 -8.59 -2.61
CA ALA A 34 -7.67 -7.32 -1.91
C ALA A 34 -8.13 -6.16 -2.81
N ILE A 35 -7.66 -6.13 -4.06
CA ILE A 35 -8.12 -5.15 -5.07
C ILE A 35 -9.60 -5.35 -5.38
N LYS A 36 -10.04 -6.60 -5.59
CA LYS A 36 -11.47 -6.88 -5.82
C LYS A 36 -12.34 -6.38 -4.67
N ASP A 37 -11.92 -6.62 -3.43
CA ASP A 37 -12.65 -6.18 -2.23
C ASP A 37 -12.63 -4.64 -2.10
N LEU A 38 -11.51 -4.00 -2.44
CA LEU A 38 -11.39 -2.54 -2.51
C LEU A 38 -12.37 -1.94 -3.53
N GLU A 39 -12.45 -2.51 -4.72
CA GLU A 39 -13.37 -2.04 -5.76
C GLU A 39 -14.84 -2.17 -5.36
N GLN A 40 -15.21 -3.24 -4.64
CA GLN A 40 -16.57 -3.36 -4.12
C GLN A 40 -16.86 -2.26 -3.09
N ARG A 41 -15.89 -1.92 -2.22
CA ARG A 41 -16.03 -0.79 -1.29
C ARG A 41 -16.21 0.54 -2.04
N TRP A 42 -15.45 0.76 -3.10
CA TRP A 42 -15.52 2.01 -3.88
C TRP A 42 -16.86 2.20 -4.60
N LYS A 43 -17.53 1.13 -5.01
CA LYS A 43 -18.90 1.21 -5.56
C LYS A 43 -19.90 1.79 -4.57
N GLY A 44 -19.63 1.69 -3.27
CA GLY A 44 -20.46 2.25 -2.20
C GLY A 44 -20.26 3.75 -1.94
N GLY A 45 -19.39 4.43 -2.70
CA GLY A 45 -19.23 5.90 -2.66
C GLY A 45 -17.99 6.42 -1.91
N SER A 46 -17.22 5.56 -1.26
CA SER A 46 -16.00 5.94 -0.50
C SER A 46 -14.72 5.83 -1.32
N LYS A 47 -14.76 6.26 -2.59
CA LYS A 47 -13.62 6.23 -3.51
C LYS A 47 -12.66 7.39 -3.21
N PRO A 48 -11.39 7.13 -2.86
CA PRO A 48 -10.43 8.17 -2.52
C PRO A 48 -9.88 8.85 -3.78
N SER A 49 -9.31 10.04 -3.61
CA SER A 49 -8.55 10.73 -4.67
C SER A 49 -7.19 10.08 -4.93
N GLY A 50 -6.67 9.34 -3.95
CA GLY A 50 -5.44 8.58 -4.13
C GLY A 50 -5.33 7.40 -3.17
N TYR A 51 -4.65 6.35 -3.61
CA TYR A 51 -4.53 5.10 -2.90
C TYR A 51 -3.09 4.58 -2.95
N ARG A 52 -2.45 4.46 -1.78
CA ARG A 52 -1.05 4.04 -1.69
C ARG A 52 -0.98 2.67 -1.03
N TYR A 53 -0.59 1.66 -1.80
CA TYR A 53 -0.20 0.38 -1.23
C TYR A 53 1.20 0.52 -0.62
N VAL A 54 1.34 0.16 0.64
CA VAL A 54 2.63 0.16 1.33
C VAL A 54 2.94 -1.27 1.75
N PHE A 55 4.07 -1.81 1.31
CA PHE A 55 4.55 -3.13 1.71
C PHE A 55 5.85 -2.94 2.50
N PRO A 56 5.78 -2.77 3.84
CA PRO A 56 6.95 -2.38 4.63
C PRO A 56 8.16 -3.32 4.53
N VAL A 57 7.89 -4.63 4.34
CA VAL A 57 8.89 -5.71 4.42
C VAL A 57 8.85 -6.67 3.23
N ASN A 58 7.94 -6.47 2.26
CA ASN A 58 7.77 -7.40 1.13
C ASN A 58 8.04 -6.72 -0.21
N TYR A 59 8.53 -7.51 -1.17
CA TYR A 59 8.70 -7.11 -2.56
C TYR A 59 7.46 -7.44 -3.39
N LEU A 60 7.26 -6.71 -4.49
CA LEU A 60 6.36 -7.15 -5.54
C LEU A 60 7.16 -7.80 -6.66
N ASP A 61 6.76 -9.00 -7.07
CA ASP A 61 7.23 -9.60 -8.31
C ASP A 61 6.58 -8.91 -9.52
N ASP A 62 7.02 -9.28 -10.72
CA ASP A 62 6.51 -8.66 -11.95
C ASP A 62 5.01 -8.92 -12.17
N GLN A 63 4.48 -10.04 -11.67
CA GLN A 63 3.06 -10.33 -11.73
C GLN A 63 2.25 -9.42 -10.80
N GLY A 64 2.73 -9.21 -9.58
CA GLY A 64 2.14 -8.30 -8.60
C GLY A 64 2.16 -6.86 -9.10
N LYS A 65 3.26 -6.43 -9.71
CA LYS A 65 3.36 -5.12 -10.38
C LYS A 65 2.34 -4.99 -11.51
N ALA A 66 2.24 -5.99 -12.39
CA ALA A 66 1.27 -5.98 -13.48
C ALA A 66 -0.19 -5.90 -12.98
N VAL A 67 -0.51 -6.54 -11.84
CA VAL A 67 -1.83 -6.44 -11.19
C VAL A 67 -2.11 -5.00 -10.72
N ILE A 68 -1.12 -4.29 -10.18
CA ILE A 68 -1.30 -2.88 -9.77
C ILE A 68 -1.45 -1.97 -10.99
N GLU A 69 -0.72 -2.21 -12.08
CA GLU A 69 -0.87 -1.43 -13.31
C GLU A 69 -2.24 -1.64 -13.98
N ASP A 70 -2.75 -2.87 -14.02
CA ASP A 70 -4.13 -3.15 -14.44
C ASP A 70 -5.13 -2.39 -13.55
N PHE A 71 -4.96 -2.43 -12.23
CA PHE A 71 -5.81 -1.70 -11.29
C PHE A 71 -5.80 -0.18 -11.52
N LYS A 72 -4.62 0.42 -11.74
CA LYS A 72 -4.47 1.83 -12.13
C LYS A 72 -5.25 2.13 -13.41
N SER A 73 -5.11 1.28 -14.43
CA SER A 73 -5.76 1.49 -15.73
C SER A 73 -7.29 1.48 -15.64
N ARG A 74 -7.86 0.71 -14.70
CA ARG A 74 -9.31 0.62 -14.47
C ARG A 74 -9.87 1.79 -13.65
N HIS A 75 -9.01 2.52 -12.95
CA HIS A 75 -9.39 3.69 -12.13
C HIS A 75 -8.47 4.88 -12.39
N PRO A 76 -8.47 5.44 -13.62
CA PRO A 76 -7.61 6.56 -13.99
C PRO A 76 -7.91 7.84 -13.19
N ASP A 77 -9.04 7.89 -12.50
CA ASP A 77 -9.47 8.99 -11.63
C ASP A 77 -8.88 8.93 -10.20
N VAL A 78 -8.13 7.87 -9.86
CA VAL A 78 -7.47 7.71 -8.55
C VAL A 78 -5.96 7.67 -8.74
N ASP A 79 -5.20 8.49 -8.02
CA ASP A 79 -3.74 8.38 -7.97
C ASP A 79 -3.35 7.15 -7.14
N ILE A 80 -3.29 6.00 -7.79
CA ILE A 80 -2.85 4.74 -7.19
C ILE A 80 -1.32 4.66 -7.30
N ARG A 81 -0.63 4.39 -6.18
CA ARG A 81 0.81 4.06 -6.20
C ARG A 81 1.10 2.92 -5.23
N TYR A 82 2.30 2.36 -5.34
CA TYR A 82 2.79 1.38 -4.39
C TYR A 82 4.21 1.72 -3.94
N TYR A 83 4.56 1.25 -2.75
CA TYR A 83 5.90 1.30 -2.18
C TYR A 83 6.20 -0.08 -1.62
N ASP A 84 7.09 -0.82 -2.28
CA ASP A 84 7.60 -2.08 -1.77
C ASP A 84 8.78 -1.85 -0.80
N CYS A 85 9.38 -2.92 -0.31
CA CYS A 85 10.47 -2.88 0.67
C CYS A 85 11.63 -1.94 0.30
N ASP A 86 11.97 -1.82 -0.99
CA ASP A 86 13.05 -0.95 -1.49
C ASP A 86 12.65 0.52 -1.53
N HIS A 87 11.37 0.80 -1.78
CA HIS A 87 10.86 2.14 -1.98
C HIS A 87 10.24 2.75 -0.72
N VAL A 88 9.91 1.93 0.29
CA VAL A 88 9.23 2.40 1.50
C VAL A 88 10.09 3.34 2.33
N GLN A 89 11.42 3.20 2.33
CA GLN A 89 12.29 4.16 3.04
C GLN A 89 12.14 5.57 2.45
N LYS A 90 12.09 5.68 1.11
CA LYS A 90 11.87 6.99 0.45
C LYS A 90 10.50 7.60 0.79
N LEU A 91 9.48 6.75 1.01
CA LEU A 91 8.19 7.21 1.51
C LEU A 91 8.33 7.77 2.93
N VAL A 92 8.98 7.03 3.84
CA VAL A 92 9.22 7.46 5.22
C VAL A 92 9.95 8.81 5.25
N ASP A 93 11.09 8.91 4.57
CA ASP A 93 11.89 10.14 4.52
C ASP A 93 11.06 11.33 4.01
N SER A 94 10.20 11.10 3.01
CA SER A 94 9.34 12.14 2.45
C SER A 94 8.27 12.60 3.44
N LEU A 95 7.65 11.66 4.16
CA LEU A 95 6.62 11.94 5.16
C LEU A 95 7.19 12.68 6.38
N GLU A 96 8.35 12.25 6.88
CA GLU A 96 9.04 12.90 7.99
C GLU A 96 9.48 14.33 7.64
N LYS A 97 10.02 14.54 6.43
CA LYS A 97 10.47 15.85 5.96
C LYS A 97 9.37 16.91 5.98
N VAL A 98 8.12 16.52 5.70
CA VAL A 98 6.95 17.42 5.72
C VAL A 98 6.07 17.22 6.95
N ASN A 99 6.56 16.50 7.97
CA ASN A 99 5.89 16.19 9.23
C ASN A 99 4.43 15.76 9.04
N THR A 100 4.22 14.75 8.20
CA THR A 100 2.90 14.26 7.80
C THR A 100 2.76 12.77 8.12
N LEU A 101 1.60 12.35 8.62
CA LEU A 101 1.29 10.96 8.97
C LEU A 101 2.37 10.31 9.87
N PRO A 102 2.74 10.93 11.00
CA PRO A 102 3.73 10.34 11.91
C PRO A 102 3.34 8.93 12.37
N GLU A 103 2.05 8.63 12.49
CA GLU A 103 1.53 7.31 12.85
C GLU A 103 1.79 6.23 11.79
N LEU A 104 1.82 6.61 10.50
CA LEU A 104 2.19 5.71 9.41
C LEU A 104 3.68 5.41 9.46
N VAL A 105 4.50 6.44 9.71
CA VAL A 105 5.95 6.29 9.86
C VAL A 105 6.28 5.37 11.03
N GLU A 106 5.68 5.61 12.20
CA GLU A 106 5.86 4.78 13.39
C GLU A 106 5.47 3.33 13.12
N TYR A 107 4.34 3.10 12.45
CA TYR A 107 3.92 1.75 12.08
C TYR A 107 4.90 1.07 11.13
N ILE A 108 5.35 1.76 10.07
CA ILE A 108 6.32 1.19 9.11
C ILE A 108 7.60 0.79 9.82
N ASN A 109 8.16 1.67 10.65
CA ASN A 109 9.40 1.41 11.39
C ASN A 109 9.21 0.25 12.37
N GLY A 110 8.12 0.25 13.14
CA GLY A 110 7.82 -0.81 14.09
C GLY A 110 7.54 -2.18 13.45
N VAL A 111 7.17 -2.23 12.17
CA VAL A 111 7.07 -3.49 11.40
C VAL A 111 8.44 -3.93 10.86
N ARG A 112 9.28 -2.99 10.43
CA ARG A 112 10.59 -3.28 9.82
C ARG A 112 11.66 -3.68 10.85
N ASP A 113 11.51 -3.23 12.09
CA ASP A 113 12.44 -3.56 13.18
C ASP A 113 12.17 -4.93 13.86
N LYS A 114 11.13 -5.66 13.42
CA LYS A 114 10.74 -6.99 13.93
C LYS A 114 11.28 -8.11 13.06
#